data_AF-A0A3M1W6I8-F1
#
_entry.id   AF-A0A3M1W6I8-F1
#
_cell.length_a   1.000
_cell.length_b   1.000
_cell.length_c   1.000
_cell.angle_alpha   90.00
_cell.angle_beta   90.00
_cell.angle_gamma   90.00
#
_symmetry.space_group_name_H-M   'P 1'
#
loop_
_entity.id
_entity.type
_entity.pdbx_description
1 polymer ?
#
loop_
_entity_poly.entity_id
_entity_poly.type
_entity_poly.pdbx_seq_one_letter_code
_entity_poly.pdbx_strand_id
1 'polypeptide(L)'
;MMVITSRGLTRSTLKIAVPIFILIGALIIVWTLDGRRDSDLHTRANDDVRPNPFRYTGAGSCSSHSCHGGVSPRREKRVWQNEFSLWVVQDKHAKAYDVLLNETSRRMARILNLTAAEKSEKCLACHATNVPIEQRTRSFDISDGVSCESCHGPAEKWLGPHTSREWTHEQSLAAGMYDTKDIVKRAELCLTCHLGTAEKWVDHEMIAAGHPDLIFELDTYTAVMPPHWRETEQKGPWFGVRAWAVGQAVALREAMHRLARRAGNRTWEEAWPELAEFNCTTCHHGLRQPSWRQARGYRGTPGYPTYNASRYTVFRHLVALVAPDVRSSLDRQVNELGQLLQSPQRHRREIVARARSIAALAD
;
A
#
# COMPACT_ATOMS: atom_id res chain seq x y z
N MET A 1 -34.77 -76.53 34.64
CA MET A 1 -35.67 -76.61 35.80
C MET A 1 -35.92 -75.18 36.25
N MET A 2 -37.19 -74.82 36.43
CA MET A 2 -37.77 -73.47 36.68
C MET A 2 -38.06 -72.64 35.40
N VAL A 3 -39.21 -72.73 34.71
CA VAL A 3 -40.65 -72.54 35.06
C VAL A 3 -41.00 -71.03 35.16
N ILE A 4 -41.67 -70.46 34.12
CA ILE A 4 -43.06 -69.91 34.10
C ILE A 4 -43.17 -68.57 34.90
N THR A 5 -43.78 -67.43 34.52
CA THR A 5 -44.96 -67.08 33.70
C THR A 5 -45.03 -65.58 33.42
N SER A 6 -45.86 -65.26 32.42
CA SER A 6 -46.50 -63.99 32.06
C SER A 6 -47.45 -63.34 33.09
N ARG A 7 -47.81 -62.07 32.79
CA ARG A 7 -49.04 -61.26 33.09
C ARG A 7 -48.81 -60.15 34.12
N GLY A 8 -49.33 -58.92 33.96
CA GLY A 8 -50.19 -58.34 32.94
C GLY A 8 -50.60 -56.90 33.32
N LEU A 9 -50.80 -56.08 32.29
CA LEU A 9 -51.53 -54.81 32.13
C LEU A 9 -51.99 -53.99 33.35
N THR A 10 -51.78 -52.66 33.27
CA THR A 10 -52.88 -51.66 33.24
C THR A 10 -52.51 -50.42 32.40
N ARG A 11 -53.53 -49.86 31.76
CA ARG A 11 -53.52 -48.80 30.73
C ARG A 11 -53.36 -47.40 31.34
N SER A 12 -52.67 -46.51 30.63
CA SER A 12 -53.15 -45.14 30.44
C SER A 12 -52.64 -44.54 29.13
N THR A 13 -53.53 -43.80 28.51
CA THR A 13 -53.55 -43.22 27.18
C THR A 13 -52.46 -42.18 26.93
N LEU A 14 -51.80 -42.20 25.77
CA LEU A 14 -51.56 -40.94 25.03
C LEU A 14 -51.33 -41.16 23.54
N LYS A 15 -51.90 -40.25 22.76
CA LYS A 15 -52.11 -40.30 21.32
C LYS A 15 -50.84 -39.90 20.55
N ILE A 16 -50.75 -40.48 19.37
CA ILE A 16 -49.76 -40.34 18.30
C ILE A 16 -49.75 -38.90 17.74
N ALA A 17 -48.56 -38.34 17.48
CA ALA A 17 -48.36 -37.31 16.46
C ALA A 17 -46.94 -37.39 15.85
N VAL A 18 -46.91 -37.26 14.52
CA VAL A 18 -45.82 -37.41 13.54
C VAL A 18 -45.64 -36.03 12.86
N PRO A 19 -44.52 -35.72 12.18
CA PRO A 19 -43.28 -35.14 12.69
C PRO A 19 -43.10 -33.65 12.32
N ILE A 20 -41.99 -33.10 12.79
CA ILE A 20 -41.42 -31.79 12.48
C ILE A 20 -40.99 -31.74 11.00
N PHE A 21 -41.75 -31.03 10.16
CA PHE A 21 -41.28 -30.41 8.92
C PHE A 21 -42.18 -29.19 8.67
N ILE A 22 -41.60 -28.09 8.19
CA ILE A 22 -42.20 -26.74 8.09
C ILE A 22 -41.98 -25.89 9.35
N LEU A 23 -40.74 -25.43 9.58
CA LEU A 23 -40.43 -24.17 10.29
C LEU A 23 -38.95 -23.73 10.17
N ILE A 24 -38.27 -24.06 9.06
CA ILE A 24 -36.91 -23.54 8.75
C ILE A 24 -36.92 -22.67 7.47
N GLY A 25 -38.07 -22.55 6.78
CA GLY A 25 -38.21 -21.78 5.55
C GLY A 25 -38.50 -20.27 5.72
N ALA A 26 -38.61 -19.76 6.94
CA ALA A 26 -39.06 -18.37 7.19
C ALA A 26 -37.97 -17.41 7.72
N LEU A 27 -36.71 -17.84 7.83
CA LEU A 27 -35.60 -16.98 8.30
C LEU A 27 -34.65 -16.49 7.19
N ILE A 28 -34.90 -16.86 5.93
CA ILE A 28 -34.03 -16.51 4.79
C ILE A 28 -34.58 -15.33 3.96
N ILE A 29 -35.78 -14.80 4.26
CA ILE A 29 -36.49 -13.82 3.39
C ILE A 29 -36.55 -12.39 3.99
N VAL A 30 -35.75 -12.05 5.01
CA VAL A 30 -35.76 -10.68 5.60
C VAL A 30 -34.46 -9.90 5.35
N TRP A 31 -33.47 -10.46 4.65
CA TRP A 31 -32.17 -9.80 4.41
C TRP A 31 -31.96 -9.23 3.00
N THR A 32 -33.02 -9.08 2.20
CA THR A 32 -32.91 -8.60 0.80
C THR A 32 -33.65 -7.31 0.47
N LEU A 33 -34.23 -6.58 1.45
CA LEU A 33 -34.98 -5.36 1.17
C LEU A 33 -34.79 -4.23 2.22
N ASP A 34 -33.53 -3.92 2.59
CA ASP A 34 -33.23 -2.56 3.09
C ASP A 34 -32.09 -1.97 2.26
N GLY A 35 -32.47 -1.33 1.15
CA GLY A 35 -31.61 -0.54 0.28
C GLY A 35 -31.18 0.77 0.94
N ARG A 36 -30.49 0.69 2.08
CA ARG A 36 -29.73 1.82 2.64
C ARG A 36 -28.35 1.85 2.02
N ARG A 37 -28.26 2.63 0.94
CA ARG A 37 -27.09 3.38 0.45
C ARG A 37 -25.73 2.90 0.99
N ASP A 38 -25.06 2.05 0.22
CA ASP A 38 -23.60 1.86 0.23
C ASP A 38 -22.87 3.11 -0.33
N SER A 39 -23.15 4.29 0.25
CA SER A 39 -22.39 5.52 -0.01
C SER A 39 -21.18 5.69 0.91
N ASP A 40 -21.03 4.82 1.92
CA ASP A 40 -20.11 5.02 3.04
C ASP A 40 -18.82 4.18 2.95
N LEU A 41 -18.56 3.57 1.78
CA LEU A 41 -17.28 2.90 1.45
C LEU A 41 -16.28 3.85 0.76
N HIS A 42 -16.61 5.13 0.60
CA HIS A 42 -15.68 6.16 0.06
C HIS A 42 -14.82 6.82 1.13
N THR A 43 -15.02 6.48 2.40
CA THR A 43 -14.50 7.24 3.53
C THR A 43 -13.43 6.48 4.33
N ARG A 44 -13.39 5.14 4.32
CA ARG A 44 -12.47 4.40 5.21
C ARG A 44 -10.99 4.33 4.80
N ALA A 45 -10.63 4.72 3.57
CA ALA A 45 -9.23 4.76 3.14
C ALA A 45 -8.59 6.16 3.22
N ASN A 46 -9.35 7.19 3.63
CA ASN A 46 -8.87 8.57 3.72
C ASN A 46 -9.38 9.36 4.97
N ASP A 47 -10.20 8.77 5.84
CA ASP A 47 -10.82 9.49 6.98
C ASP A 47 -9.94 9.67 8.23
N ASP A 48 -8.63 9.38 8.15
CA ASP A 48 -7.69 9.81 9.19
C ASP A 48 -6.46 10.53 8.65
N VAL A 49 -6.63 11.28 7.56
CA VAL A 49 -5.78 12.46 7.33
C VAL A 49 -6.50 13.67 7.88
N ARG A 50 -6.74 13.71 9.19
CA ARG A 50 -6.73 15.03 9.84
C ARG A 50 -5.33 15.57 9.59
N PRO A 51 -5.15 16.78 9.04
CA PRO A 51 -3.83 17.39 8.97
C PRO A 51 -3.23 17.29 10.36
N ASN A 52 -2.13 16.54 10.49
CA ASN A 52 -1.47 16.40 11.78
C ASN A 52 -1.11 17.83 12.21
N PRO A 53 -1.67 18.35 13.31
CA PRO A 53 -1.46 19.76 13.68
C PRO A 53 -0.03 20.02 14.13
N PHE A 54 0.77 18.96 14.31
CA PHE A 54 2.13 19.05 14.82
C PHE A 54 3.13 19.38 13.73
N ARG A 55 4.19 20.05 14.17
CA ARG A 55 5.22 20.59 13.29
C ARG A 55 6.38 19.62 13.09
N TYR A 56 7.06 19.79 11.96
CA TYR A 56 8.24 19.03 11.56
C TYR A 56 9.51 19.78 11.98
N THR A 57 10.36 19.11 12.75
CA THR A 57 11.56 19.71 13.35
C THR A 57 12.77 19.72 12.40
N GLY A 58 12.78 18.85 11.39
CA GLY A 58 13.91 18.65 10.47
C GLY A 58 14.87 17.55 10.94
N ALA A 59 15.66 16.97 10.03
CA ALA A 59 16.53 15.83 10.35
C ALA A 59 17.61 16.20 11.39
N GLY A 60 18.04 17.47 11.39
CA GLY A 60 19.04 18.00 12.31
C GLY A 60 18.71 17.79 13.79
N SER A 61 17.43 17.74 14.18
CA SER A 61 17.05 17.49 15.58
C SER A 61 17.37 16.07 16.08
N CYS A 62 17.58 15.12 15.16
CA CYS A 62 17.96 13.75 15.47
C CYS A 62 19.50 13.54 15.53
N SER A 63 20.25 14.49 14.96
CA SER A 63 21.64 14.31 14.51
C SER A 63 22.72 14.30 15.59
N SER A 64 22.40 14.61 16.86
CA SER A 64 23.45 14.70 17.89
C SER A 64 24.06 13.32 18.18
N HIS A 65 25.36 13.29 18.52
CA HIS A 65 26.08 12.06 18.84
C HIS A 65 25.48 11.27 20.03
N SER A 66 24.84 11.97 20.96
CA SER A 66 24.13 11.39 22.10
C SER A 66 22.71 10.91 21.76
N CYS A 67 22.17 11.31 20.60
CA CYS A 67 20.83 10.95 20.12
C CYS A 67 20.92 9.84 19.07
N HIS A 68 20.80 10.18 17.78
CA HIS A 68 20.85 9.20 16.67
C HIS A 68 22.05 9.42 15.73
N GLY A 69 22.94 10.37 16.01
CA GLY A 69 24.13 10.69 15.21
C GLY A 69 25.42 10.03 15.68
N GLY A 70 25.34 8.92 16.41
CA GLY A 70 26.51 8.10 16.72
C GLY A 70 27.16 7.59 15.43
N VAL A 71 28.50 7.48 15.42
CA VAL A 71 29.23 6.93 14.26
C VAL A 71 29.25 5.40 14.24
N SER A 72 28.94 4.77 15.38
CA SER A 72 28.88 3.33 15.59
C SER A 72 27.65 2.97 16.42
N PRO A 73 27.05 1.79 16.22
CA PRO A 73 25.85 1.38 16.95
C PRO A 73 26.15 1.12 18.43
N ARG A 74 25.31 1.66 19.31
CA ARG A 74 25.31 1.41 20.77
C ARG A 74 24.45 0.20 21.09
N ARG A 75 25.08 -0.89 21.52
CA ARG A 75 24.41 -2.20 21.69
C ARG A 75 23.66 -2.32 23.01
N GLU A 76 24.05 -1.53 24.00
CA GLU A 76 23.47 -1.45 25.33
C GLU A 76 22.16 -0.65 25.40
N LYS A 77 21.78 0.00 24.31
CA LYS A 77 20.57 0.84 24.21
C LYS A 77 19.45 0.13 23.46
N ARG A 78 18.22 0.64 23.62
CA ARG A 78 17.02 0.13 22.95
C ARG A 78 17.12 0.28 21.43
N VAL A 79 17.67 1.40 20.97
CA VAL A 79 17.98 1.70 19.57
C VAL A 79 19.50 1.80 19.40
N TRP A 80 20.01 1.75 18.17
CA TRP A 80 21.45 1.79 17.92
C TRP A 80 22.06 3.18 18.12
N GLN A 81 21.25 4.25 18.10
CA GLN A 81 21.71 5.64 18.27
C GLN A 81 22.70 6.09 17.18
N ASN A 82 22.69 5.45 16.02
CA ASN A 82 23.48 5.80 14.84
C ASN A 82 22.61 5.93 13.57
N GLU A 83 21.28 5.93 13.73
CA GLU A 83 20.31 5.91 12.64
C GLU A 83 20.45 7.16 11.74
N PHE A 84 20.70 8.35 12.30
CA PHE A 84 20.94 9.56 11.50
C PHE A 84 22.21 9.43 10.65
N SER A 85 23.28 8.86 11.21
CA SER A 85 24.54 8.65 10.50
C SER A 85 24.37 7.63 9.37
N LEU A 86 23.59 6.56 9.59
CA LEU A 86 23.24 5.59 8.55
C LEU A 86 22.42 6.25 7.44
N TRP A 87 21.41 7.04 7.80
CA TRP A 87 20.56 7.77 6.87
C TRP A 87 21.38 8.69 5.97
N VAL A 88 22.17 9.60 6.55
CA VAL A 88 22.87 10.64 5.76
C VAL A 88 23.98 10.07 4.87
N VAL A 89 24.58 8.94 5.26
CA VAL A 89 25.73 8.33 4.55
C VAL A 89 25.29 7.25 3.55
N GLN A 90 24.32 6.39 3.90
CA GLN A 90 24.02 5.16 3.17
C GLN A 90 22.60 5.12 2.59
N ASP A 91 21.66 5.87 3.16
CA ASP A 91 20.28 5.86 2.70
C ASP A 91 20.09 6.79 1.48
N LYS A 92 19.46 6.26 0.44
CA LYS A 92 19.10 7.02 -0.77
C LYS A 92 18.06 8.10 -0.49
N HIS A 93 17.25 7.93 0.56
CA HIS A 93 16.26 8.92 0.98
C HIS A 93 16.90 10.27 1.34
N ALA A 94 18.08 10.27 1.97
CA ALA A 94 18.86 11.48 2.26
C ALA A 94 19.40 12.18 1.01
N LYS A 95 19.42 11.50 -0.15
CA LYS A 95 19.85 12.04 -1.45
C LYS A 95 18.70 12.37 -2.39
N ALA A 96 17.46 12.20 -1.93
CA ALA A 96 16.28 12.34 -2.78
C ALA A 96 16.16 13.76 -3.35
N TYR A 97 16.43 14.80 -2.55
CA TYR A 97 16.41 16.20 -3.01
C TYR A 97 17.54 16.48 -4.01
N ASP A 98 18.76 15.99 -3.75
CA ASP A 98 19.93 16.17 -4.63
C ASP A 98 19.67 15.66 -6.05
N VAL A 99 18.88 14.57 -6.21
CA VAL A 99 18.49 14.04 -7.51
C VAL A 99 17.71 15.07 -8.34
N LEU A 100 16.97 15.99 -7.72
CA LEU A 100 16.24 17.05 -8.44
C LEU A 100 17.17 18.10 -9.05
N LEU A 101 18.41 18.20 -8.57
CA LEU A 101 19.39 19.20 -9.00
C LEU A 101 20.27 18.73 -10.17
N ASN A 102 20.25 17.43 -10.49
CA ASN A 102 21.12 16.82 -11.50
C ASN A 102 20.68 17.13 -12.96
N GLU A 103 21.50 16.76 -13.94
CA GLU A 103 21.23 17.03 -15.35
C GLU A 103 19.95 16.35 -15.86
N THR A 104 19.68 15.12 -15.41
CA THR A 104 18.47 14.37 -15.78
C THR A 104 17.21 15.11 -15.33
N SER A 105 17.15 15.54 -14.07
CA SER A 105 16.00 16.28 -13.52
C SER A 105 15.85 17.66 -14.17
N ARG A 106 16.95 18.35 -14.49
CA ARG A 106 16.89 19.60 -15.27
C ARG A 106 16.37 19.39 -16.70
N ARG A 107 16.72 18.27 -17.34
CA ARG A 107 16.17 17.89 -18.63
C ARG A 107 14.67 17.58 -18.51
N MET A 108 14.26 16.81 -17.50
CA MET A 108 12.86 16.51 -17.23
C MET A 108 12.04 17.79 -17.01
N ALA A 109 12.54 18.72 -16.19
CA ALA A 109 11.88 20.01 -15.96
C ALA A 109 11.63 20.77 -17.27
N ARG A 110 12.61 20.80 -18.19
CA ARG A 110 12.43 21.39 -19.52
C ARG A 110 11.37 20.68 -20.37
N ILE A 111 11.35 19.35 -20.38
CA ILE A 111 10.38 18.54 -21.13
C ILE A 111 8.96 18.75 -20.59
N LEU A 112 8.83 18.78 -19.26
CA LEU A 112 7.56 18.94 -18.54
C LEU A 112 7.13 20.41 -18.37
N ASN A 113 7.85 21.35 -19.00
CA ASN A 113 7.59 22.79 -18.91
C ASN A 113 7.51 23.33 -17.46
N LEU A 114 8.40 22.84 -16.60
CA LEU A 114 8.58 23.27 -15.21
C LEU A 114 9.74 24.25 -15.12
N THR A 115 9.62 25.27 -14.25
CA THR A 115 10.71 26.22 -13.98
C THR A 115 11.97 25.50 -13.48
N ALA A 116 11.80 24.60 -12.50
CA ALA A 116 12.86 23.77 -11.95
C ALA A 116 12.26 22.58 -11.19
N ALA A 117 12.93 21.43 -11.17
CA ALA A 117 12.41 20.24 -10.52
C ALA A 117 12.36 20.40 -9.00
N GLU A 118 13.40 20.99 -8.39
CA GLU A 118 13.52 21.24 -6.95
C GLU A 118 12.55 22.31 -6.40
N LYS A 119 11.81 22.97 -7.28
CA LYS A 119 10.76 23.95 -6.96
C LYS A 119 9.36 23.49 -7.35
N SER A 120 9.25 22.30 -7.95
CA SER A 120 7.98 21.76 -8.39
C SER A 120 7.37 20.91 -7.29
N GLU A 121 6.16 21.26 -6.85
CA GLU A 121 5.38 20.43 -5.91
C GLU A 121 5.23 18.99 -6.42
N LYS A 122 5.10 18.81 -7.74
CA LYS A 122 5.02 17.49 -8.39
C LYS A 122 6.25 16.62 -8.08
N CYS A 123 7.45 17.20 -8.07
CA CYS A 123 8.69 16.48 -7.78
C CYS A 123 8.93 16.35 -6.27
N LEU A 124 8.71 17.44 -5.53
CA LEU A 124 8.93 17.50 -4.07
C LEU A 124 8.01 16.55 -3.30
N ALA A 125 6.84 16.22 -3.84
CA ALA A 125 5.88 15.27 -3.25
C ALA A 125 6.48 13.92 -2.81
N CYS A 126 7.53 13.45 -3.51
CA CYS A 126 8.23 12.21 -3.19
C CYS A 126 9.73 12.39 -2.87
N HIS A 127 10.34 13.50 -3.28
CA HIS A 127 11.78 13.73 -3.16
C HIS A 127 12.19 14.56 -1.94
N ALA A 128 11.23 14.99 -1.12
CA ALA A 128 11.48 15.67 0.13
C ALA A 128 10.40 15.33 1.17
N THR A 129 10.66 15.61 2.44
CA THR A 129 9.60 15.75 3.47
C THR A 129 8.77 17.02 3.17
N ASN A 130 7.97 16.99 2.11
CA ASN A 130 7.29 18.19 1.61
C ASN A 130 5.98 18.47 2.35
N VAL A 131 6.08 19.24 3.44
CA VAL A 131 4.96 19.64 4.30
C VAL A 131 4.68 21.13 4.14
N PRO A 132 3.47 21.64 4.40
CA PRO A 132 3.17 23.08 4.33
C PRO A 132 4.11 23.92 5.21
N ILE A 133 4.37 25.17 4.82
CA ILE A 133 5.36 26.05 5.49
C ILE A 133 5.00 26.28 6.96
N GLU A 134 3.72 26.40 7.27
CA GLU A 134 3.18 26.56 8.63
C GLU A 134 3.47 25.36 9.53
N GLN A 135 3.66 24.17 8.95
CA GLN A 135 4.03 22.96 9.68
C GLN A 135 5.54 22.80 9.83
N ARG A 136 6.36 23.66 9.22
CA ARG A 136 7.82 23.60 9.32
C ARG A 136 8.28 24.42 10.53
N THR A 137 9.14 23.86 11.37
CA THR A 137 9.87 24.65 12.38
C THR A 137 11.00 25.46 11.76
N ARG A 138 11.65 26.32 12.55
CA ARG A 138 12.80 27.12 12.07
C ARG A 138 14.00 26.27 11.64
N SER A 139 14.18 25.09 12.22
CA SER A 139 15.28 24.17 11.92
C SER A 139 15.00 23.21 10.78
N PHE A 140 13.78 23.24 10.23
CA PHE A 140 13.39 22.39 9.12
C PHE A 140 14.09 22.83 7.83
N ASP A 141 14.69 21.88 7.13
CA ASP A 141 15.26 22.09 5.80
C ASP A 141 14.64 21.08 4.81
N ILE A 142 14.03 21.59 3.74
CA ILE A 142 13.44 20.73 2.70
C ILE A 142 14.53 20.01 1.88
N SER A 143 15.74 20.55 1.86
CA SER A 143 16.88 19.97 1.16
C SER A 143 17.48 18.74 1.87
N ASP A 144 17.04 18.44 3.10
CA ASP A 144 17.33 17.16 3.79
C ASP A 144 16.84 15.94 2.97
N GLY A 145 15.98 16.13 1.97
CA GLY A 145 15.38 15.03 1.21
C GLY A 145 14.26 14.36 1.99
N VAL A 146 14.11 13.05 1.82
CA VAL A 146 13.13 12.26 2.58
C VAL A 146 13.75 11.98 3.95
N SER A 147 13.41 12.84 4.93
CA SER A 147 14.00 12.86 6.26
C SER A 147 13.34 11.88 7.25
N CYS A 148 13.89 11.78 8.46
CA CYS A 148 13.38 10.94 9.54
C CYS A 148 11.85 11.03 9.72
N GLU A 149 11.32 12.26 9.67
CA GLU A 149 9.91 12.55 9.92
C GLU A 149 8.98 12.17 8.74
N SER A 150 9.54 11.89 7.54
CA SER A 150 8.76 11.24 6.46
C SER A 150 8.34 9.81 6.82
N CYS A 151 9.12 9.13 7.67
CA CYS A 151 8.81 7.79 8.15
C CYS A 151 8.23 7.79 9.57
N HIS A 152 8.75 8.64 10.46
CA HIS A 152 8.38 8.68 11.86
C HIS A 152 7.24 9.67 12.19
N GLY A 153 6.79 10.48 11.23
CA GLY A 153 5.83 11.56 11.49
C GLY A 153 6.46 12.79 12.16
N PRO A 154 5.70 13.87 12.35
CA PRO A 154 6.20 15.14 12.91
C PRO A 154 6.65 14.97 14.36
N ALA A 155 7.87 15.40 14.66
CA ALA A 155 8.52 15.14 15.93
C ALA A 155 8.21 16.15 17.03
N GLU A 156 7.52 17.26 16.74
CA GLU A 156 7.31 18.37 17.68
C GLU A 156 6.85 17.92 19.08
N LYS A 157 5.95 16.93 19.17
CA LYS A 157 5.36 16.50 20.46
C LYS A 157 6.01 15.26 21.08
N TRP A 158 6.83 14.51 20.34
CA TRP A 158 7.50 13.31 20.88
C TRP A 158 9.03 13.42 20.94
N LEU A 159 9.66 14.39 20.27
CA LEU A 159 11.13 14.55 20.23
C LEU A 159 11.76 14.70 21.63
N GLY A 160 11.19 15.49 22.53
CA GLY A 160 11.69 15.57 23.90
C GLY A 160 11.33 14.32 24.72
N PRO A 161 10.02 14.03 24.86
CA PRO A 161 9.55 12.97 25.75
C PRO A 161 10.06 11.56 25.41
N HIS A 162 10.35 11.22 24.14
CA HIS A 162 10.75 9.86 23.75
C HIS A 162 12.05 9.34 24.39
N THR A 163 12.87 10.23 24.93
CA THR A 163 14.08 9.89 25.68
C THR A 163 13.80 9.50 27.14
N SER A 164 12.60 9.81 27.65
CA SER A 164 12.22 9.59 29.05
C SER A 164 12.03 8.10 29.32
N ARG A 165 12.38 7.66 30.54
CA ARG A 165 12.37 6.24 30.93
C ARG A 165 10.99 5.59 30.80
N GLU A 166 9.94 6.29 31.18
CA GLU A 166 8.55 5.80 31.19
C GLU A 166 7.79 6.16 29.91
N TRP A 167 8.45 6.71 28.88
CA TRP A 167 7.79 7.07 27.64
C TRP A 167 7.56 5.84 26.76
N THR A 168 6.30 5.59 26.40
CA THR A 168 5.91 4.40 25.64
C THR A 168 5.76 4.68 24.14
N HIS A 169 5.68 3.60 23.36
CA HIS A 169 5.41 3.71 21.92
C HIS A 169 4.04 4.33 21.68
N GLU A 170 3.02 3.90 22.42
CA GLU A 170 1.64 4.37 22.31
C GLU A 170 1.54 5.87 22.62
N GLN A 171 2.33 6.38 23.57
CA GLN A 171 2.42 7.81 23.84
C GLN A 171 3.07 8.58 22.67
N SER A 172 4.06 7.99 22.01
CA SER A 172 4.65 8.55 20.80
C SER A 172 3.62 8.63 19.67
N LEU A 173 2.84 7.56 19.47
CA LEU A 173 1.76 7.52 18.47
C LEU A 173 0.70 8.60 18.76
N ALA A 174 0.25 8.72 20.02
CA ALA A 174 -0.69 9.76 20.42
C ALA A 174 -0.13 11.18 20.25
N ALA A 175 1.20 11.34 20.30
CA ALA A 175 1.92 12.57 20.04
C ALA A 175 2.28 12.77 18.56
N GLY A 176 1.74 11.97 17.64
CA GLY A 176 1.88 12.15 16.19
C GLY A 176 2.98 11.33 15.51
N MET A 177 3.62 10.40 16.21
CA MET A 177 4.52 9.44 15.57
C MET A 177 3.74 8.50 14.65
N TYR A 178 4.29 8.23 13.47
CA TYR A 178 3.75 7.20 12.58
C TYR A 178 4.22 5.80 12.99
N ASP A 179 3.30 4.84 13.04
CA ASP A 179 3.57 3.50 13.55
C ASP A 179 4.22 2.59 12.51
N THR A 180 5.51 2.79 12.25
CA THR A 180 6.29 1.94 11.33
C THR A 180 6.57 0.54 11.90
N LYS A 181 6.22 0.24 13.16
CA LYS A 181 6.33 -1.11 13.73
C LYS A 181 5.21 -2.02 13.25
N ASP A 182 4.04 -1.45 12.95
CA ASP A 182 3.00 -2.15 12.21
C ASP A 182 3.40 -2.27 10.74
N ILE A 183 3.50 -3.50 10.26
CA ILE A 183 3.99 -3.80 8.91
C ILE A 183 2.99 -3.42 7.83
N VAL A 184 1.69 -3.37 8.15
CA VAL A 184 0.65 -2.89 7.22
C VAL A 184 0.82 -1.39 7.03
N LYS A 185 0.89 -0.64 8.12
CA LYS A 185 1.12 0.82 8.09
C LYS A 185 2.46 1.16 7.44
N ARG A 186 3.53 0.42 7.75
CA ARG A 186 4.82 0.59 7.07
C ARG A 186 4.68 0.42 5.54
N ALA A 187 3.97 -0.62 5.10
CA ALA A 187 3.73 -0.85 3.68
C ALA A 187 2.98 0.33 3.04
N GLU A 188 1.90 0.77 3.68
CA GLU A 188 1.08 1.92 3.24
C GLU A 188 1.94 3.18 3.08
N LEU A 189 2.76 3.49 4.09
CA LEU A 189 3.65 4.65 4.09
C LEU A 189 4.63 4.62 2.92
N CYS A 190 5.34 3.50 2.74
CA CYS A 190 6.31 3.35 1.64
C CYS A 190 5.62 3.51 0.27
N LEU A 191 4.43 2.91 0.11
CA LEU A 191 3.68 2.94 -1.14
C LEU A 191 3.10 4.34 -1.45
N THR A 192 3.03 5.27 -0.49
CA THR A 192 2.63 6.65 -0.79
C THR A 192 3.53 7.30 -1.85
N CYS A 193 4.83 7.01 -1.85
CA CYS A 193 5.78 7.48 -2.86
C CYS A 193 6.10 6.40 -3.91
N HIS A 194 6.22 5.14 -3.48
CA HIS A 194 6.66 4.03 -4.34
C HIS A 194 5.55 3.37 -5.17
N LEU A 195 4.34 3.91 -5.13
CA LEU A 195 3.21 3.53 -5.99
C LEU A 195 2.35 4.75 -6.34
N GLY A 196 2.15 5.63 -5.35
CA GLY A 196 1.48 6.91 -5.48
C GLY A 196 0.11 6.97 -4.79
N THR A 197 -0.25 8.16 -4.34
CA THR A 197 -1.56 8.55 -3.80
C THR A 197 -2.33 9.39 -4.84
N ALA A 198 -3.24 10.26 -4.42
CA ALA A 198 -3.82 11.29 -5.28
C ALA A 198 -2.94 12.56 -5.31
N GLU A 199 -2.12 12.76 -4.29
CA GLU A 199 -1.24 13.92 -4.06
C GLU A 199 0.21 13.63 -4.48
N LYS A 200 0.59 12.35 -4.50
CA LYS A 200 1.90 11.86 -4.90
C LYS A 200 1.74 10.92 -6.08
N TRP A 201 2.25 11.25 -7.26
CA TRP A 201 2.11 10.34 -8.39
C TRP A 201 3.24 10.47 -9.39
N VAL A 202 3.37 9.39 -10.17
CA VAL A 202 4.13 9.35 -11.41
C VAL A 202 3.16 8.89 -12.49
N ASP A 203 3.06 9.68 -13.55
CA ASP A 203 2.26 9.39 -14.73
C ASP A 203 3.17 9.01 -15.91
N HIS A 204 2.57 8.60 -17.02
CA HIS A 204 3.32 8.22 -18.21
C HIS A 204 4.09 9.41 -18.82
N GLU A 205 3.62 10.65 -18.67
CA GLU A 205 4.31 11.84 -19.15
C GLU A 205 5.65 12.03 -18.41
N MET A 206 5.64 11.89 -17.08
CA MET A 206 6.85 11.93 -16.26
C MET A 206 7.82 10.80 -16.62
N ILE A 207 7.32 9.59 -16.86
CA ILE A 207 8.15 8.45 -17.28
C ILE A 207 8.78 8.74 -18.65
N ALA A 208 7.98 9.22 -19.62
CA ALA A 208 8.46 9.60 -20.94
C ALA A 208 9.50 10.74 -20.91
N ALA A 209 9.38 11.66 -19.94
CA ALA A 209 10.37 12.72 -19.71
C ALA A 209 11.69 12.21 -19.11
N GLY A 210 11.70 11.03 -18.48
CA GLY A 210 12.90 10.40 -17.93
C GLY A 210 12.77 9.88 -16.49
N HIS A 211 11.60 9.99 -15.85
CA HIS A 211 11.38 9.41 -14.52
C HIS A 211 11.41 7.87 -14.60
N PRO A 212 12.08 7.16 -13.67
CA PRO A 212 11.98 5.71 -13.63
C PRO A 212 10.56 5.25 -13.28
N ASP A 213 10.16 4.06 -13.72
CA ASP A 213 8.94 3.43 -13.21
C ASP A 213 9.08 3.12 -11.71
N LEU A 214 7.97 3.22 -10.98
CA LEU A 214 7.92 2.99 -9.53
C LEU A 214 7.82 1.50 -9.23
N ILE A 215 8.97 0.81 -9.31
CA ILE A 215 9.09 -0.61 -8.98
C ILE A 215 9.45 -0.76 -7.50
N PHE A 216 8.56 -1.36 -6.72
CA PHE A 216 8.74 -1.54 -5.28
C PHE A 216 8.19 -2.87 -4.78
N GLU A 217 8.91 -3.46 -3.82
CA GLU A 217 8.53 -4.67 -3.10
C GLU A 217 9.03 -4.52 -1.66
N LEU A 218 8.12 -4.65 -0.67
CA LEU A 218 8.39 -4.23 0.70
C LEU A 218 9.57 -4.98 1.34
N ASP A 219 9.66 -6.31 1.19
CA ASP A 219 10.71 -7.11 1.82
C ASP A 219 12.09 -6.78 1.22
N THR A 220 12.18 -6.82 -0.12
CA THR A 220 13.39 -6.49 -0.87
C THR A 220 13.88 -5.09 -0.53
N TYR A 221 12.99 -4.09 -0.52
CA TYR A 221 13.37 -2.71 -0.23
C TYR A 221 13.66 -2.47 1.25
N THR A 222 13.05 -3.25 2.16
CA THR A 222 13.43 -3.28 3.58
C THR A 222 14.83 -3.86 3.77
N ALA A 223 15.23 -4.84 2.96
CA ALA A 223 16.52 -5.50 3.06
C ALA A 223 17.68 -4.70 2.44
N VAL A 224 17.43 -3.93 1.36
CA VAL A 224 18.47 -3.13 0.67
C VAL A 224 18.59 -1.71 1.21
N MET A 225 17.59 -1.21 1.94
CA MET A 225 17.72 0.01 2.73
C MET A 225 18.55 -0.31 3.99
N PRO A 226 19.52 0.52 4.40
CA PRO A 226 20.23 0.28 5.65
C PRO A 226 19.22 0.22 6.81
N PRO A 227 19.26 -0.80 7.68
CA PRO A 227 18.29 -0.91 8.76
C PRO A 227 18.45 0.25 9.73
N HIS A 228 17.34 0.92 10.06
CA HIS A 228 17.28 1.99 11.06
C HIS A 228 16.69 1.51 12.40
N TRP A 229 16.69 0.20 12.60
CA TRP A 229 16.11 -0.49 13.76
C TRP A 229 16.97 -1.71 14.08
N ARG A 230 16.76 -2.28 15.26
CA ARG A 230 17.39 -3.55 15.61
C ARG A 230 16.66 -4.70 14.93
N GLU A 231 17.41 -5.57 14.25
CA GLU A 231 16.91 -6.83 13.66
C GLU A 231 16.06 -7.66 14.65
N THR A 232 16.39 -7.66 15.95
CA THR A 232 15.61 -8.36 16.98
C THR A 232 14.19 -7.82 17.15
N GLU A 233 13.90 -6.60 16.70
CA GLU A 233 12.54 -6.03 16.65
C GLU A 233 11.73 -6.54 15.45
N GLN A 234 12.39 -7.09 14.43
CA GLN A 234 11.75 -7.80 13.34
C GLN A 234 11.44 -9.24 13.79
N LYS A 235 10.16 -9.49 14.07
CA LYS A 235 9.69 -10.67 14.81
C LYS A 235 9.89 -11.99 14.04
N GLY A 236 10.99 -12.70 14.35
CA GLY A 236 11.17 -14.12 14.09
C GLY A 236 11.66 -14.48 12.67
N PRO A 237 11.97 -15.77 12.43
CA PRO A 237 12.61 -16.22 11.18
C PRO A 237 11.75 -16.04 9.93
N TRP A 238 10.45 -15.75 10.09
CA TRP A 238 9.48 -15.58 9.02
C TRP A 238 9.10 -14.12 8.76
N PHE A 239 9.80 -13.16 9.40
CA PHE A 239 9.48 -11.75 9.23
C PHE A 239 9.51 -11.32 7.76
N GLY A 240 10.54 -11.71 7.00
CA GLY A 240 10.63 -11.35 5.58
C GLY A 240 9.49 -11.90 4.74
N VAL A 241 9.07 -13.16 4.98
CA VAL A 241 7.89 -13.73 4.31
C VAL A 241 6.61 -12.95 4.65
N ARG A 242 6.47 -12.52 5.91
CA ARG A 242 5.34 -11.68 6.34
C ARG A 242 5.41 -10.29 5.71
N ALA A 243 6.59 -9.66 5.64
CA ALA A 243 6.81 -8.37 5.01
C ALA A 243 6.46 -8.42 3.53
N TRP A 244 6.96 -9.44 2.84
CA TRP A 244 6.63 -9.70 1.44
C TRP A 244 5.12 -9.87 1.26
N ALA A 245 4.49 -10.76 2.04
CA ALA A 245 3.05 -11.04 1.94
C ALA A 245 2.18 -9.79 2.13
N VAL A 246 2.43 -9.03 3.20
CA VAL A 246 1.70 -7.79 3.50
C VAL A 246 1.98 -6.74 2.43
N GLY A 247 3.23 -6.59 2.01
CA GLY A 247 3.62 -5.67 0.95
C GLY A 247 2.89 -5.93 -0.36
N GLN A 248 2.74 -7.20 -0.77
CA GLN A 248 1.97 -7.57 -1.97
C GLN A 248 0.49 -7.23 -1.83
N ALA A 249 -0.12 -7.57 -0.69
CA ALA A 249 -1.54 -7.33 -0.43
C ALA A 249 -1.86 -5.82 -0.47
N VAL A 250 -1.10 -5.02 0.27
CA VAL A 250 -1.25 -3.56 0.31
C VAL A 250 -0.94 -2.94 -1.06
N ALA A 251 0.11 -3.39 -1.76
CA ALA A 251 0.42 -2.88 -3.10
C ALA A 251 -0.70 -3.17 -4.11
N LEU A 252 -1.34 -4.35 -4.04
CA LEU A 252 -2.50 -4.67 -4.88
C LEU A 252 -3.69 -3.76 -4.52
N ARG A 253 -4.01 -3.62 -3.23
CA ARG A 253 -5.08 -2.75 -2.74
C ARG A 253 -4.91 -1.31 -3.21
N GLU A 254 -3.74 -0.73 -2.97
CA GLU A 254 -3.44 0.66 -3.33
C GLU A 254 -3.38 0.88 -4.85
N ALA A 255 -2.88 -0.10 -5.62
CA ALA A 255 -2.88 -0.01 -7.07
C ALA A 255 -4.31 0.00 -7.64
N MET A 256 -5.22 -0.77 -7.02
CA MET A 256 -6.63 -0.77 -7.39
C MET A 256 -7.33 0.53 -6.99
N HIS A 257 -7.02 1.10 -5.83
CA HIS A 257 -7.51 2.44 -5.48
C HIS A 257 -7.02 3.50 -6.48
N ARG A 258 -5.74 3.47 -6.85
CA ARG A 258 -5.16 4.36 -7.87
C ARG A 258 -5.86 4.20 -9.23
N LEU A 259 -6.03 2.97 -9.69
CA LEU A 259 -6.74 2.66 -10.95
C LEU A 259 -8.18 3.16 -10.93
N ALA A 260 -8.90 2.96 -9.82
CA ALA A 260 -10.26 3.44 -9.65
C ALA A 260 -10.35 4.98 -9.67
N ARG A 261 -9.39 5.68 -9.05
CA ARG A 261 -9.31 7.15 -9.10
C ARG A 261 -9.11 7.62 -10.54
N ARG A 262 -8.09 7.11 -11.24
CA ARG A 262 -7.76 7.49 -12.63
C ARG A 262 -8.88 7.15 -13.62
N ALA A 263 -9.53 6.00 -13.49
CA ALA A 263 -10.66 5.61 -14.34
C ALA A 263 -11.92 6.43 -14.05
N GLY A 264 -12.12 6.82 -12.80
CA GLY A 264 -13.27 7.60 -12.33
C GLY A 264 -13.17 9.09 -12.65
N ASN A 265 -11.95 9.63 -12.77
CA ASN A 265 -11.75 11.03 -13.11
C ASN A 265 -12.20 11.31 -14.56
N ARG A 266 -12.91 12.43 -14.73
CA ARG A 266 -13.49 12.87 -16.00
C ARG A 266 -12.94 14.22 -16.46
N THR A 267 -12.02 14.83 -15.70
CA THR A 267 -11.38 16.07 -16.12
C THR A 267 -10.42 15.79 -17.29
N TRP A 268 -10.22 16.79 -18.14
CA TRP A 268 -9.32 16.71 -19.30
C TRP A 268 -7.83 16.73 -18.91
N GLU A 269 -7.54 17.13 -17.68
CA GLU A 269 -6.18 17.26 -17.13
C GLU A 269 -5.54 15.90 -16.80
N GLU A 270 -6.34 14.86 -16.58
CA GLU A 270 -5.86 13.48 -16.42
C GLU A 270 -6.26 12.66 -17.65
N ALA A 271 -5.30 12.46 -18.56
CA ALA A 271 -5.51 11.67 -19.77
C ALA A 271 -5.86 10.22 -19.38
N TRP A 272 -7.10 9.80 -19.66
CA TRP A 272 -7.51 8.39 -19.52
C TRP A 272 -7.60 7.71 -20.89
N PRO A 273 -6.95 6.54 -21.09
CA PRO A 273 -6.24 5.75 -20.08
C PRO A 273 -4.89 6.34 -19.69
N GLU A 274 -4.59 6.28 -18.39
CA GLU A 274 -3.26 6.58 -17.89
C GLU A 274 -2.35 5.38 -18.19
N LEU A 275 -1.38 5.58 -19.09
CA LEU A 275 -0.58 4.49 -19.66
C LEU A 275 0.38 3.85 -18.63
N ALA A 276 0.71 4.54 -17.53
CA ALA A 276 1.48 3.97 -16.42
C ALA A 276 0.73 2.87 -15.63
N GLU A 277 -0.56 2.64 -15.90
CA GLU A 277 -1.31 1.48 -15.38
C GLU A 277 -1.06 0.19 -16.16
N PHE A 278 -0.44 0.29 -17.32
CA PHE A 278 -0.27 -0.81 -18.25
C PHE A 278 1.17 -1.34 -18.24
N ASN A 279 1.35 -2.51 -18.83
CA ASN A 279 2.67 -3.07 -19.01
C ASN A 279 3.43 -2.31 -20.11
N CYS A 280 4.45 -1.54 -19.69
CA CYS A 280 5.33 -0.78 -20.58
C CYS A 280 5.92 -1.65 -21.70
N THR A 281 6.20 -2.93 -21.45
CA THR A 281 6.78 -3.83 -22.47
C THR A 281 5.78 -4.24 -23.54
N THR A 282 4.48 -3.95 -23.39
CA THR A 282 3.50 -4.17 -24.47
C THR A 282 3.76 -3.23 -25.64
N CYS A 283 4.23 -2.00 -25.38
CA CYS A 283 4.54 -1.01 -26.42
C CYS A 283 6.06 -0.79 -26.61
N HIS A 284 6.87 -0.87 -25.54
CA HIS A 284 8.31 -0.56 -25.53
C HIS A 284 9.21 -1.80 -25.52
N HIS A 285 9.00 -2.74 -26.43
CA HIS A 285 9.82 -3.95 -26.53
C HIS A 285 11.25 -3.67 -27.06
N GLY A 286 12.26 -4.32 -26.45
CA GLY A 286 13.67 -4.28 -26.90
C GLY A 286 13.93 -5.07 -28.19
N LEU A 287 14.87 -4.56 -29.01
CA LEU A 287 14.89 -4.64 -30.49
C LEU A 287 15.84 -5.69 -31.15
N ARG A 288 16.41 -6.65 -30.41
CA ARG A 288 17.34 -7.65 -31.01
C ARG A 288 16.81 -9.09 -31.00
N GLN A 289 16.97 -9.74 -32.16
CA GLN A 289 16.39 -11.01 -32.57
C GLN A 289 17.39 -12.18 -32.62
N PRO A 290 16.95 -13.46 -32.55
CA PRO A 290 15.59 -14.03 -32.57
C PRO A 290 14.37 -13.38 -31.90
N SER A 291 13.21 -13.25 -32.55
CA SER A 291 11.90 -12.91 -31.99
C SER A 291 10.75 -12.94 -33.02
N TRP A 292 10.13 -14.08 -33.29
CA TRP A 292 8.86 -14.12 -34.04
C TRP A 292 7.64 -13.68 -33.20
N ARG A 293 7.88 -12.97 -32.08
CA ARG A 293 6.86 -12.37 -31.19
C ARG A 293 7.42 -11.61 -29.99
N GLN A 294 8.36 -12.09 -29.17
CA GLN A 294 9.00 -13.40 -28.95
C GLN A 294 8.01 -14.43 -28.38
N ALA A 295 7.76 -15.59 -29.00
CA ALA A 295 6.41 -16.20 -29.06
C ALA A 295 5.64 -16.78 -27.87
N ARG A 296 4.57 -16.08 -27.49
CA ARG A 296 3.30 -16.64 -26.96
C ARG A 296 2.08 -15.93 -27.60
N GLY A 297 0.94 -16.62 -27.75
CA GLY A 297 -0.37 -16.09 -28.22
C GLY A 297 -0.67 -14.60 -27.94
N TYR A 298 -1.53 -13.95 -28.72
CA TYR A 298 -2.12 -12.68 -28.25
C TYR A 298 -3.13 -13.01 -27.13
N ARG A 299 -2.92 -12.44 -25.93
CA ARG A 299 -3.93 -12.38 -24.87
C ARG A 299 -4.58 -11.00 -24.95
N GLY A 300 -5.89 -10.97 -25.21
CA GLY A 300 -6.63 -9.72 -25.39
C GLY A 300 -6.73 -9.27 -26.84
N THR A 301 -7.08 -7.99 -27.03
CA THR A 301 -7.36 -7.36 -28.33
C THR A 301 -6.07 -6.72 -28.88
N PRO A 302 -5.63 -7.06 -30.10
CA PRO A 302 -4.50 -6.38 -30.73
C PRO A 302 -4.69 -4.85 -30.74
N GLY A 303 -3.63 -4.11 -30.43
CA GLY A 303 -3.64 -2.65 -30.37
C GLY A 303 -3.96 -2.05 -28.99
N TYR A 304 -4.36 -2.86 -28.00
CA TYR A 304 -4.52 -2.41 -26.63
C TYR A 304 -3.38 -2.89 -25.74
N PRO A 305 -2.82 -2.02 -24.89
CA PRO A 305 -1.79 -2.44 -23.95
C PRO A 305 -2.35 -3.41 -22.91
N THR A 306 -1.51 -4.32 -22.41
CA THR A 306 -1.94 -5.29 -21.39
C THR A 306 -1.86 -4.67 -20.00
N TYR A 307 -2.82 -4.98 -19.14
CA TYR A 307 -2.78 -4.57 -17.74
C TYR A 307 -1.56 -5.15 -17.03
N ASN A 308 -0.87 -4.33 -16.22
CA ASN A 308 0.26 -4.78 -15.42
C ASN A 308 -0.20 -5.52 -14.14
N ALA A 309 -0.39 -6.84 -14.25
CA ALA A 309 -0.81 -7.71 -13.15
C ALA A 309 0.35 -8.19 -12.24
N SER A 310 1.53 -7.55 -12.27
CA SER A 310 2.71 -7.98 -11.50
C SER A 310 2.43 -8.12 -10.00
N ARG A 311 1.66 -7.19 -9.43
CA ARG A 311 1.26 -7.13 -8.00
C ARG A 311 0.36 -8.28 -7.54
N TYR A 312 -0.23 -9.03 -8.48
CA TYR A 312 -1.05 -10.21 -8.15
C TYR A 312 -0.40 -11.51 -8.60
N THR A 313 0.42 -11.49 -9.65
CA THR A 313 0.90 -12.69 -10.34
C THR A 313 1.64 -13.67 -9.43
N VAL A 314 2.49 -13.18 -8.52
CA VAL A 314 3.17 -14.03 -7.53
C VAL A 314 2.33 -14.16 -6.26
N PHE A 315 1.74 -13.05 -5.79
CA PHE A 315 0.93 -13.00 -4.58
C PHE A 315 -0.16 -14.06 -4.53
N ARG A 316 -0.81 -14.30 -5.68
CA ARG A 316 -1.87 -15.30 -5.79
C ARG A 316 -1.47 -16.67 -5.25
N HIS A 317 -0.20 -17.08 -5.39
CA HIS A 317 0.27 -18.38 -4.90
C HIS A 317 0.21 -18.48 -3.37
N LEU A 318 0.48 -17.38 -2.66
CA LEU A 318 0.29 -17.30 -1.23
C LEU A 318 -1.20 -17.33 -0.87
N VAL A 319 -2.02 -16.52 -1.56
CA VAL A 319 -3.48 -16.48 -1.30
C VAL A 319 -4.10 -17.87 -1.47
N ALA A 320 -3.62 -18.69 -2.41
CA ALA A 320 -4.09 -20.06 -2.58
C ALA A 320 -3.85 -20.95 -1.35
N LEU A 321 -2.80 -20.67 -0.57
CA LEU A 321 -2.46 -21.43 0.64
C LEU A 321 -3.23 -20.94 1.87
N VAL A 322 -3.45 -19.62 1.98
CA VAL A 322 -4.00 -19.00 3.20
C VAL A 322 -5.49 -18.65 3.11
N ALA A 323 -6.01 -18.43 1.90
CA ALA A 323 -7.38 -18.00 1.64
C ALA A 323 -7.87 -18.46 0.25
N PRO A 324 -8.09 -19.77 0.03
CA PRO A 324 -8.42 -20.34 -1.29
C PRO A 324 -9.71 -19.79 -1.92
N ASP A 325 -10.71 -19.42 -1.11
CA ASP A 325 -11.95 -18.80 -1.59
C ASP A 325 -11.70 -17.38 -2.11
N VAL A 326 -10.91 -16.59 -1.37
CA VAL A 326 -10.47 -15.25 -1.80
C VAL A 326 -9.63 -15.36 -3.07
N ARG A 327 -8.74 -16.36 -3.15
CA ARG A 327 -7.94 -16.64 -4.34
C ARG A 327 -8.81 -16.83 -5.57
N SER A 328 -9.86 -17.66 -5.46
CA SER A 328 -10.77 -17.95 -6.57
C SER A 328 -11.52 -16.69 -7.03
N SER A 329 -11.91 -15.82 -6.09
CA SER A 329 -12.51 -14.52 -6.41
C SER A 329 -11.52 -13.59 -7.11
N LEU A 330 -10.32 -13.40 -6.54
CA LEU A 330 -9.29 -12.55 -7.10
C LEU A 330 -8.87 -12.99 -8.52
N ASP A 331 -8.70 -14.29 -8.77
CA ASP A 331 -8.34 -14.79 -10.10
C ASP A 331 -9.41 -14.40 -11.14
N ARG A 332 -10.70 -14.59 -10.81
CA ARG A 332 -11.79 -14.16 -11.71
C ARG A 332 -11.77 -12.66 -11.93
N GLN A 333 -11.72 -11.89 -10.85
CA GLN A 333 -11.85 -10.43 -10.90
C GLN A 333 -10.67 -9.75 -11.59
N VAL A 334 -9.44 -10.19 -11.35
CA VAL A 334 -8.25 -9.65 -12.03
C VAL A 334 -8.28 -9.99 -13.52
N ASN A 335 -8.74 -11.19 -13.91
CA ASN A 335 -8.92 -11.54 -15.32
C ASN A 335 -10.00 -10.68 -15.99
N GLU A 336 -11.14 -10.48 -15.34
CA GLU A 336 -12.21 -9.60 -15.82
C GLU A 336 -11.74 -8.15 -15.95
N LEU A 337 -11.00 -7.64 -14.97
CA LEU A 337 -10.39 -6.31 -15.04
C LEU A 337 -9.48 -6.18 -16.26
N GLY A 338 -8.63 -7.18 -16.49
CA GLY A 338 -7.75 -7.24 -17.66
C GLY A 338 -8.53 -7.18 -18.99
N GLN A 339 -9.72 -7.80 -19.07
CA GLN A 339 -10.60 -7.73 -20.24
C GLN A 339 -11.22 -6.34 -20.41
N LEU A 340 -11.72 -5.72 -19.33
CA LEU A 340 -12.30 -4.37 -19.38
C LEU A 340 -11.25 -3.33 -19.85
N LEU A 341 -10.00 -3.52 -19.45
CA LEU A 341 -8.86 -2.68 -19.85
C LEU A 341 -8.42 -2.88 -21.31
N GLN A 342 -9.02 -3.82 -22.07
CA GLN A 342 -8.87 -3.93 -23.53
C GLN A 342 -9.78 -2.97 -24.31
N SER A 343 -10.59 -2.15 -23.62
CA SER A 343 -11.34 -1.03 -24.19
C SER A 343 -11.65 0.00 -23.09
N PRO A 344 -10.60 0.59 -22.47
CA PRO A 344 -10.71 1.29 -21.19
C PRO A 344 -11.58 2.55 -21.27
N GLN A 345 -11.75 3.14 -22.45
CA GLN A 345 -12.64 4.29 -22.65
C GLN A 345 -14.12 3.89 -22.54
N ARG A 346 -14.48 2.66 -22.92
CA ARG A 346 -15.87 2.18 -22.95
C ARG A 346 -16.36 1.69 -21.59
N HIS A 347 -15.45 1.22 -20.75
CA HIS A 347 -15.79 0.50 -19.50
C HIS A 347 -15.34 1.23 -18.23
N ARG A 348 -15.26 2.56 -18.23
CA ARG A 348 -14.75 3.31 -17.06
C ARG A 348 -15.48 2.95 -15.76
N ARG A 349 -16.82 2.86 -15.79
CA ARG A 349 -17.62 2.58 -14.58
C ARG A 349 -17.36 1.17 -14.05
N GLU A 350 -17.30 0.19 -14.95
CA GLU A 350 -17.04 -1.20 -14.66
C GLU A 350 -15.61 -1.41 -14.15
N ILE A 351 -14.63 -0.69 -14.71
CA ILE A 351 -13.24 -0.67 -14.23
C ILE A 351 -13.17 -0.12 -12.80
N VAL A 352 -13.84 1.00 -12.52
CA VAL A 352 -13.90 1.57 -11.16
C VAL A 352 -14.51 0.58 -10.17
N ALA A 353 -15.66 0.00 -10.51
CA ALA A 353 -16.34 -0.96 -9.65
C ALA A 353 -15.48 -2.21 -9.40
N ARG A 354 -14.86 -2.74 -10.46
CA ARG A 354 -14.02 -3.93 -10.38
C ARG A 354 -12.75 -3.68 -9.58
N ALA A 355 -12.07 -2.56 -9.81
CA ALA A 355 -10.89 -2.19 -9.06
C ALA A 355 -11.21 -2.05 -7.56
N ARG A 356 -12.30 -1.35 -7.21
CA ARG A 356 -12.75 -1.24 -5.80
C ARG A 356 -13.05 -2.61 -5.16
N SER A 357 -13.68 -3.52 -5.90
CA SER A 357 -13.95 -4.88 -5.39
C SER A 357 -12.68 -5.70 -5.19
N ILE A 358 -11.68 -5.58 -6.09
CA ILE A 358 -10.38 -6.24 -5.92
C ILE A 358 -9.63 -5.65 -4.72
N ALA A 359 -9.67 -4.33 -4.53
CA ALA A 359 -9.07 -3.67 -3.38
C ALA A 359 -9.63 -4.22 -2.07
N ALA A 360 -10.96 -4.35 -1.97
CA ALA A 360 -11.64 -4.89 -0.79
C ALA A 360 -11.35 -6.38 -0.51
N LEU A 361 -10.88 -7.14 -1.51
CA LEU A 361 -10.46 -8.53 -1.33
C LEU A 361 -8.97 -8.67 -0.96
N ALA A 362 -8.19 -7.63 -1.21
CA ALA A 362 -6.76 -7.58 -0.90
C ALA A 362 -6.49 -7.05 0.51
N ASP A 363 -7.42 -6.27 1.07
CA ASP A 363 -7.49 -5.88 2.48
C ASP A 363 -7.86 -7.09 3.36
#